data_AF-A0A7I7KWE9-F1
#
_entry.id   AF-A0A7I7KWE9-F1
#
_cell.length_a   1.000
_cell.length_b   1.000
_cell.length_c   1.000
_cell.angle_alpha   90.00
_cell.angle_beta   90.00
_cell.angle_gamma   90.00
#
_symmetry.space_group_name_H-M   'P 1'
#
loop_
_entity.id
_entity.type
_entity.pdbx_description
1 polymer ?
#
loop_
_entity_poly.entity_id
_entity_poly.type
_entity_poly.pdbx_seq_one_letter_code
_entity_poly.pdbx_strand_id
1 'polypeptide(L)'
;MVLERLPVPTLAVLQDGTIVFANTAFAEMVGRDADEVVALKFHDIFYGALETDSVLAIVDGLANMVVDLAHKEGSTVRALMSKSALRRADDKIALATFQDLTEHLWVNER
;
A
#
# COMPACT_ATOMS: atom_id res chain seq x y z
N MET A 1 10.45 -10.67 11.63
CA MET A 1 9.00 -10.98 11.70
C MET A 1 8.62 -11.84 10.49
N VAL A 2 7.59 -12.69 10.54
CA VAL A 2 7.21 -13.55 9.39
C VAL A 2 6.80 -12.73 8.16
N LEU A 3 6.09 -11.62 8.37
CA LEU A 3 5.64 -10.70 7.32
C LEU A 3 6.81 -10.04 6.57
N GLU A 4 7.94 -9.81 7.23
CA GLU A 4 9.14 -9.21 6.63
C GLU A 4 9.76 -10.09 5.54
N ARG A 5 9.61 -11.41 5.67
CA ARG A 5 10.22 -12.39 4.76
C ARG A 5 9.32 -12.76 3.59
N LEU A 6 8.12 -12.19 3.52
CA LEU A 6 7.20 -12.45 2.42
C LEU A 6 7.71 -11.73 1.17
N PRO A 7 7.81 -12.41 0.02
CA PRO A 7 8.22 -11.77 -1.24
C PRO A 7 7.13 -10.86 -1.81
N VAL A 8 5.92 -10.91 -1.24
CA VAL A 8 4.80 -10.06 -1.66
C VAL A 8 4.89 -8.72 -0.92
N PRO A 9 4.93 -7.58 -1.64
CA PRO A 9 4.82 -6.25 -1.04
C PRO A 9 3.65 -6.17 -0.05
N THR A 10 3.92 -5.79 1.19
CA THR A 10 2.94 -5.80 2.28
C THR A 10 3.03 -4.52 3.11
N LEU A 11 1.87 -3.91 3.38
CA LEU A 11 1.71 -2.69 4.17
C LEU A 11 0.64 -2.89 5.25
N ALA A 12 0.88 -2.39 6.46
CA ALA A 12 -0.14 -2.30 7.51
C ALA A 12 -0.39 -0.84 7.91
N VAL A 13 -1.66 -0.47 8.00
CA VAL A 13 -2.09 0.91 8.25
C VAL A 13 -3.20 0.96 9.30
N LEU A 14 -3.14 1.97 10.16
CA LEU A 14 -4.17 2.30 11.13
C LEU A 14 -5.30 3.13 10.51
N GLN A 15 -6.41 3.28 11.24
CA GLN A 15 -7.58 4.01 10.76
C GLN A 15 -7.30 5.48 10.44
N ASP A 16 -6.37 6.11 11.15
CA ASP A 16 -5.96 7.50 10.97
C ASP A 16 -4.94 7.69 9.82
N GLY A 17 -4.64 6.62 9.08
CA GLY A 17 -3.66 6.64 7.99
C GLY A 17 -2.20 6.54 8.43
N THR A 18 -1.93 6.29 9.72
CA THR A 18 -0.58 5.98 10.19
C THR A 18 -0.15 4.62 9.67
N ILE A 19 0.97 4.60 8.94
CA ILE A 19 1.62 3.36 8.52
C ILE A 19 2.37 2.80 9.73
N VAL A 20 2.07 1.56 10.11
CA VAL A 20 2.71 0.91 11.26
C VAL A 20 3.67 -0.19 10.86
N PHE A 21 3.63 -0.61 9.60
CA PHE A 21 4.54 -1.60 9.04
C PHE A 21 4.57 -1.54 7.51
N ALA A 22 5.76 -1.66 6.94
CA ALA A 22 5.99 -1.97 5.54
C ALA A 22 7.12 -3.01 5.49
N ASN A 23 6.97 -4.08 4.70
CA ASN A 23 8.07 -5.00 4.47
C ASN A 23 9.06 -4.45 3.42
N THR A 24 10.24 -5.06 3.35
CA THR A 24 11.27 -4.74 2.35
C THR A 24 10.71 -4.74 0.92
N ALA A 25 9.90 -5.74 0.55
CA ALA A 25 9.34 -5.83 -0.80
C ALA A 25 8.44 -4.63 -1.17
N PHE A 26 7.65 -4.09 -0.23
CA PHE A 26 6.88 -2.87 -0.47
C PHE A 26 7.78 -1.63 -0.56
N ALA A 27 8.76 -1.55 0.32
CA ALA A 27 9.70 -0.43 0.37
C ALA A 27 10.49 -0.31 -0.95
N GLU A 28 11.04 -1.43 -1.43
CA GLU A 28 11.72 -1.54 -2.73
C GLU A 28 10.79 -1.14 -3.89
N MET A 29 9.53 -1.62 -3.89
CA MET A 29 8.55 -1.29 -4.91
C MET A 29 8.29 0.23 -5.03
N VAL A 30 8.30 0.98 -3.92
CA VAL A 30 8.13 2.45 -3.94
C VAL A 30 9.45 3.22 -3.94
N GLY A 31 10.59 2.52 -4.02
CA GLY A 31 11.93 3.09 -4.06
C GLY A 31 12.37 3.77 -2.77
N ARG A 32 11.86 3.34 -1.61
CA ARG A 32 12.14 3.91 -0.28
C ARG A 32 12.70 2.86 0.67
N ASP A 33 13.29 3.30 1.77
CA ASP A 33 13.59 2.42 2.90
C ASP A 33 12.32 2.17 3.73
N ALA A 34 12.22 1.03 4.40
CA ALA A 34 11.05 0.69 5.22
C ALA A 34 10.79 1.73 6.33
N ASP A 35 11.85 2.25 6.95
CA ASP A 35 11.75 3.30 7.98
C ASP A 35 11.26 4.63 7.40
N GLU A 36 11.63 4.96 6.16
CA GLU A 36 11.09 6.13 5.45
C GLU A 36 9.59 5.94 5.18
N VAL A 37 9.16 4.74 4.78
CA VAL A 37 7.74 4.44 4.52
C VAL A 37 6.90 4.54 5.80
N VAL A 38 7.40 4.04 6.93
CA VAL A 38 6.68 4.11 8.23
C VAL A 38 6.60 5.55 8.76
N ALA A 39 7.54 6.42 8.39
CA ALA A 39 7.51 7.84 8.75
C ALA A 39 6.48 8.66 7.95
N LEU A 40 5.96 8.12 6.83
CA LEU A 40 4.97 8.77 5.98
C LEU A 40 3.53 8.46 6.43
N LYS A 41 2.59 9.28 5.97
CA LYS A 41 1.16 8.95 6.04
C LYS A 41 0.72 8.21 4.78
N PHE A 42 -0.34 7.43 4.92
CA PHE A 42 -0.93 6.69 3.80
C PHE A 42 -1.20 7.57 2.56
N HIS A 43 -1.68 8.80 2.75
CA HIS A 43 -1.96 9.74 1.65
C HIS A 43 -0.71 10.31 0.97
N ASP A 44 0.46 10.25 1.60
CA ASP A 44 1.72 10.68 0.99
C ASP A 44 2.20 9.69 -0.09
N ILE A 45 1.71 8.45 -0.03
CA ILE A 45 2.09 7.36 -0.94
C ILE A 45 0.97 7.05 -1.93
N PHE A 46 -0.31 7.20 -1.56
CA PHE A 46 -1.43 6.83 -2.43
C PHE A 46 -2.03 8.03 -3.15
N TYR A 47 -1.89 8.07 -4.48
CA TYR A 47 -2.59 9.05 -5.31
C TYR A 47 -4.08 8.71 -5.40
N GLY A 48 -4.95 9.72 -5.26
CA GLY A 48 -6.40 9.58 -5.43
C GLY A 48 -7.13 8.91 -4.26
N ALA A 49 -6.44 8.60 -3.16
CA ALA A 49 -7.10 8.30 -1.89
C ALA A 49 -7.83 9.57 -1.42
N LEU A 50 -9.13 9.65 -1.74
CA LEU A 50 -10.01 10.76 -1.36
C LEU A 50 -9.79 11.11 0.11
N GLU A 51 -9.71 12.40 0.42
CA GLU A 51 -9.78 12.90 1.80
C GLU A 51 -11.13 12.48 2.39
N THR A 52 -11.16 11.29 2.98
CA THR A 52 -12.30 10.75 3.71
C THR A 52 -11.81 10.44 5.11
N ASP A 53 -12.70 10.59 6.10
CA ASP A 53 -12.38 10.45 7.52
C ASP A 53 -11.93 9.04 7.96
N SER A 54 -11.82 8.08 7.05
CA SER A 54 -11.45 6.70 7.39
C SER A 54 -10.62 6.02 6.30
N VAL A 55 -9.31 5.91 6.56
CA VAL A 55 -8.39 5.15 5.69
C VAL A 55 -8.82 3.69 5.57
N LEU A 56 -9.50 3.13 6.58
CA LEU A 56 -10.04 1.77 6.48
C LEU A 56 -11.15 1.65 5.46
N ALA A 57 -11.99 2.67 5.30
CA ALA A 57 -13.03 2.71 4.28
C ALA A 57 -12.41 2.88 2.89
N ILE A 58 -11.36 3.70 2.76
CA ILE A 58 -10.59 3.83 1.51
C ILE A 58 -9.95 2.49 1.14
N VAL A 59 -9.23 1.86 2.07
CA VAL A 59 -8.60 0.56 1.85
C VAL A 59 -9.63 -0.53 1.52
N ASP A 60 -10.84 -0.46 2.09
CA ASP A 60 -11.96 -1.33 1.69
C ASP A 60 -12.41 -1.09 0.25
N GLY A 61 -12.61 0.18 -0.12
CA GLY A 61 -13.01 0.57 -1.47
C GLY A 61 -11.96 0.28 -2.53
N LEU A 62 -10.67 0.35 -2.18
CA LEU A 62 -9.53 0.05 -3.06
C LEU A 62 -9.18 -1.44 -3.11
N ALA A 63 -9.87 -2.29 -2.36
CA ALA A 63 -9.61 -3.73 -2.41
C ALA A 63 -9.90 -4.29 -3.81
N ASN A 64 -8.93 -5.00 -4.37
CA ASN A 64 -8.94 -5.53 -5.74
C ASN A 64 -8.97 -4.46 -6.83
N MET A 65 -8.58 -3.22 -6.52
CA MET A 65 -8.39 -2.15 -7.50
C MET A 65 -6.90 -1.94 -7.81
N VAL A 66 -6.64 -1.44 -9.02
CA VAL A 66 -5.34 -0.88 -9.37
C VAL A 66 -5.22 0.50 -8.72
N VAL A 67 -4.18 0.68 -7.92
CA VAL A 67 -3.83 1.93 -7.25
C VAL A 67 -2.57 2.53 -7.86
N ASP A 68 -2.49 3.85 -7.83
CA ASP A 68 -1.33 4.62 -8.25
C ASP A 68 -0.56 5.05 -6.98
N LEU A 69 0.68 4.59 -6.85
CA LEU A 69 1.56 4.87 -5.71
C LEU A 69 2.68 5.84 -6.09
N ALA A 70 3.03 6.75 -5.18
CA ALA A 70 4.13 7.69 -5.35
C ALA A 70 5.49 7.01 -5.12
N HIS A 71 6.29 6.91 -6.17
CA HIS A 71 7.68 6.47 -6.08
C HIS A 71 8.56 7.60 -5.52
N LYS A 72 9.65 7.26 -4.82
CA LYS A 72 10.60 8.26 -4.26
C LYS A 72 11.15 9.23 -5.30
N GLU A 73 11.37 8.76 -6.52
CA GLU A 73 11.93 9.55 -7.63
C GLU A 73 10.88 10.41 -8.36
N GLY A 74 9.62 10.41 -7.88
CA GLY A 74 8.53 11.23 -8.43
C GLY A 74 7.73 10.57 -9.56
N SER A 75 8.09 9.35 -9.98
CA SER A 75 7.27 8.52 -10.86
C SER A 75 6.10 7.86 -10.10
N THR A 76 5.19 7.23 -10.85
CA THR A 76 4.06 6.48 -10.30
C THR A 76 4.27 4.98 -10.49
N VAL A 77 4.06 4.22 -9.42
CA VAL A 77 4.01 2.75 -9.45
C VAL A 77 2.55 2.32 -9.50
N ARG A 78 2.20 1.52 -10.52
CA ARG A 78 0.85 0.95 -10.63
C ARG A 78 0.81 -0.42 -10.01
N ALA A 79 -0.05 -0.59 -9.01
CA ALA A 79 -0.14 -1.87 -8.31
C ALA A 79 -1.58 -2.33 -8.12
N LEU A 80 -1.83 -3.62 -8.30
CA LEU A 80 -3.07 -4.24 -7.84
C LEU A 80 -2.99 -4.39 -6.32
N MET A 81 -3.93 -3.76 -5.62
CA MET A 81 -4.02 -3.84 -4.17
C MET A 81 -5.00 -4.93 -3.76
N SER A 82 -4.54 -5.94 -3.02
CA SER A 82 -5.40 -6.94 -2.38
C SER A 82 -5.44 -6.71 -0.88
N LYS A 83 -6.65 -6.56 -0.33
CA LYS A 83 -6.84 -6.33 1.09
C LYS A 83 -7.01 -7.64 1.84
N SER A 84 -6.32 -7.76 2.98
CA SER A 84 -6.66 -8.71 4.04
C SER A 84 -6.91 -7.91 5.33
N ALA A 85 -8.15 -7.52 5.59
CA ALA A 85 -8.46 -6.75 6.80
C ALA A 85 -8.33 -7.65 8.04
N LEU A 86 -7.36 -7.38 8.91
CA LEU A 86 -7.27 -8.03 10.21
C LEU A 86 -7.97 -7.16 11.26
N ARG A 87 -9.26 -7.40 11.50
CA ARG A 87 -9.95 -6.73 12.62
C ARG A 87 -9.47 -7.32 13.94
N ARG A 88 -8.64 -6.59 14.68
CA ARG A 88 -8.39 -6.86 16.10
C ARG A 88 -9.43 -6.12 16.94
N ALA A 89 -9.80 -6.68 18.10
CA ALA A 89 -10.90 -6.19 18.93
C ALA A 89 -10.72 -4.73 19.42
N ASP A 90 -9.48 -4.30 19.62
CA ASP A 90 -9.18 -3.01 20.26
C ASP A 90 -8.51 -1.99 19.30
N ASP A 91 -7.98 -2.45 18.15
CA ASP A 91 -7.40 -1.60 17.09
C ASP A 91 -7.75 -2.16 15.71
N LYS A 92 -8.33 -1.33 14.86
CA LYS A 92 -8.61 -1.70 13.46
C LYS A 92 -7.38 -1.40 12.60
N ILE A 93 -6.54 -2.42 12.42
CA ILE A 93 -5.42 -2.40 11.47
C ILE A 93 -5.91 -2.99 10.14
N ALA A 94 -5.61 -2.33 9.02
CA ALA A 94 -5.73 -2.95 7.70
C ALA A 94 -4.37 -3.46 7.24
N LEU A 95 -4.32 -4.72 6.78
CA LEU A 95 -3.19 -5.27 6.07
C LEU A 95 -3.53 -5.31 4.58
N ALA A 96 -2.61 -4.83 3.75
CA ALA A 96 -2.73 -4.84 2.31
C ALA A 96 -1.49 -5.46 1.68
N THR A 97 -1.70 -6.23 0.62
CA THR A 97 -0.65 -6.77 -0.24
C THR A 97 -0.76 -6.18 -1.63
N PHE A 98 0.37 -6.03 -2.31
CA PHE A 98 0.41 -5.39 -3.62
C PHE A 98 1.08 -6.30 -4.64
N GLN A 99 0.58 -6.22 -5.86
CA GLN A 99 1.24 -6.78 -7.04
C GLN A 99 1.59 -5.63 -7.97
N ASP A 100 2.87 -5.41 -8.21
CA ASP A 100 3.34 -4.40 -9.17
C ASP A 100 2.92 -4.80 -10.59
N LEU A 101 2.30 -3.85 -11.31
CA LEU A 101 1.82 -4.01 -12.68
C LEU A 101 2.59 -3.10 -13.65
N THR A 102 3.59 -2.36 -13.21
CA THR A 102 4.34 -1.40 -14.02
C THR A 102 4.99 -2.08 -15.24
N GLU A 103 5.45 -3.33 -15.11
CA GLU A 103 5.98 -4.12 -16.23
C GLU A 103 4.90 -4.83 -17.06
N HIS A 104 3.68 -5.00 -16.53
CA HIS A 104 2.61 -5.77 -17.16
C HIS A 104 1.70 -4.95 -18.09
N LEU A 105 1.83 -3.62 -18.10
CA LEU A 105 0.95 -2.74 -18.87
C LEU A 105 1.36 -2.55 -20.34
N TRP A 106 2.46 -3.18 -20.80
CA TRP A 106 2.86 -3.15 -22.21
C TRP A 106 2.05 -4.10 -23.12
N VAL A 107 1.09 -4.87 -22.58
CA VAL A 107 0.44 -5.97 -23.33
C VAL A 107 -1.02 -5.70 -23.74
N ASN A 108 -1.65 -4.61 -23.31
CA ASN A 108 -3.08 -4.36 -23.60
C ASN A 108 -3.38 -3.03 -24.31
N GLU A 109 -2.49 -2.61 -25.21
CA GLU A 109 -2.82 -1.68 -26.30
C GLU A 109 -2.91 -2.46 -27.62
N ARG A 110 -4.03 -3.16 -27.85
CA ARG A 110 -4.46 -3.61 -29.19
C ARG A 110 -5.97 -3.56 -29.33
#